data_AF-A0A1E5P221-F1
#
_entry.id   AF-A0A1E5P221-F1
#
_cell.length_a   1.000
_cell.length_b   1.000
_cell.length_c   1.000
_cell.angle_alpha   90.00
_cell.angle_beta   90.00
_cell.angle_gamma   90.00
#
_symmetry.space_group_name_H-M   'P 1'
#
loop_
_entity.id
_entity.type
_entity.pdbx_description
1 polymer ?
#
loop_
_entity_poly.entity_id
_entity_poly.type
_entity_poly.pdbx_seq_one_letter_code
_entity_poly.pdbx_strand_id
1 'polypeptide(L)'
;MPMTVVSDSTTGEELAERLLEGVVNEPMRAATKLLGAHSDGYWLRRLTSDQELAALVDHQLIDPSGRCPTVDWDGVGHLLKTPGWSRGTSRSQTAVLEFAASLVSRCPVQIGRVSHAVDDAEFQLLLRAMEEASYGDPR
;
A
#
# COMPACT_ATOMS: atom_id res chain seq x y z
N MET A 1 32.60 -3.76 -18.51
CA MET A 1 31.68 -3.92 -17.38
C MET A 1 30.34 -3.38 -17.81
N PRO A 2 29.32 -4.22 -18.07
CA PRO A 2 28.01 -3.70 -18.41
C PRO A 2 27.40 -3.15 -17.12
N MET A 3 27.14 -1.85 -17.12
CA MET A 3 26.40 -1.15 -16.09
C MET A 3 24.95 -1.63 -16.20
N THR A 4 24.52 -2.50 -15.28
CA THR A 4 23.09 -2.82 -15.09
C THR A 4 22.41 -1.53 -14.64
N VAL A 5 21.87 -0.79 -15.61
CA VAL A 5 20.77 0.14 -15.37
C VAL A 5 19.66 -0.74 -14.80
N VAL A 6 19.45 -0.68 -13.48
CA VAL A 6 18.24 -1.22 -12.86
C VAL A 6 17.11 -0.46 -13.54
N SER A 7 16.42 -1.14 -14.45
CA SER A 7 15.33 -0.55 -15.20
C SER A 7 14.24 -0.16 -14.22
N ASP A 8 14.07 1.14 -14.04
CA ASP A 8 13.01 1.79 -13.26
C ASP A 8 11.65 1.67 -13.99
N SER A 9 11.39 0.51 -14.60
CA SER A 9 10.28 0.22 -15.51
C SER A 9 9.24 -0.72 -14.90
N THR A 10 9.42 -1.13 -13.64
CA THR A 10 8.45 -1.97 -12.94
C THR A 10 7.25 -1.13 -12.56
N THR A 11 6.06 -1.53 -13.02
CA THR A 11 4.81 -0.84 -12.68
C THR A 11 4.45 -1.07 -11.21
N GLY A 12 3.59 -0.22 -10.65
CA GLY A 12 3.07 -0.40 -9.30
C GLY A 12 2.35 -1.74 -9.11
N GLU A 13 1.66 -2.22 -10.13
CA GLU A 13 0.99 -3.53 -10.13
C GLU A 13 2.00 -4.68 -10.12
N GLU A 14 3.04 -4.62 -10.95
CA GLU A 14 4.12 -5.62 -10.95
C GLU A 14 4.87 -5.64 -9.61
N LEU A 15 5.06 -4.48 -8.99
CA LEU A 15 5.63 -4.38 -7.64
C LEU A 15 4.70 -5.04 -6.61
N ALA A 16 3.38 -4.80 -6.70
CA ALA A 16 2.42 -5.46 -5.83
C ALA A 16 2.46 -6.98 -5.97
N GLU A 17 2.44 -7.51 -7.20
CA GLU A 17 2.50 -8.96 -7.43
C GLU A 17 3.73 -9.63 -6.81
N ARG A 18 4.90 -8.98 -6.88
CA ARG A 18 6.11 -9.46 -6.22
C ARG A 18 5.98 -9.51 -4.69
N LEU A 19 5.25 -8.57 -4.10
CA LEU A 19 5.00 -8.52 -2.65
C LEU A 19 3.92 -9.52 -2.19
N LEU A 20 3.21 -10.14 -3.12
CA LEU A 20 2.14 -11.11 -2.85
C LEU A 20 2.63 -12.56 -2.90
N GLU A 21 3.90 -12.80 -3.24
CA GLU A 21 4.50 -14.12 -3.22
C GLU A 21 4.40 -14.73 -1.81
N GLY A 22 3.53 -15.74 -1.66
CA GLY A 22 3.29 -16.42 -0.38
C GLY A 22 2.25 -15.77 0.54
N VAL A 23 1.66 -14.63 0.16
CA VAL A 23 0.58 -13.99 0.93
C VAL A 23 -0.74 -14.68 0.63
N VAL A 24 -1.29 -15.40 1.61
CA VAL A 24 -2.58 -16.14 1.49
C VAL A 24 -3.77 -15.40 2.10
N ASN A 25 -3.53 -14.27 2.78
CA ASN A 25 -4.58 -13.50 3.44
C ASN A 25 -5.23 -12.53 2.44
N GLU A 26 -6.47 -12.79 2.05
CA GLU A 26 -7.18 -12.02 1.00
C GLU A 26 -7.26 -10.50 1.31
N PRO A 27 -7.62 -10.04 2.53
CA PRO A 27 -7.51 -8.63 2.88
C PRO A 27 -6.13 -8.02 2.67
N MET A 28 -5.05 -8.73 3.05
CA MET A 28 -3.69 -8.26 2.80
C MET A 28 -3.36 -8.25 1.31
N ARG A 29 -3.85 -9.23 0.55
CA ARG A 29 -3.67 -9.29 -0.91
C ARG A 29 -4.33 -8.08 -1.58
N ALA A 30 -5.60 -7.87 -1.29
CA ALA A 30 -6.40 -6.77 -1.83
C ALA A 30 -5.83 -5.39 -1.45
N ALA A 31 -5.38 -5.23 -0.20
CA ALA A 31 -4.75 -3.99 0.24
C ALA A 31 -3.43 -3.70 -0.50
N THR A 32 -2.57 -4.71 -0.68
CA THR A 32 -1.32 -4.55 -1.44
C THR A 32 -1.58 -4.26 -2.92
N LYS A 33 -2.55 -4.95 -3.55
CA LYS A 33 -2.97 -4.67 -4.93
C LYS A 33 -3.51 -3.26 -5.10
N LEU A 34 -4.34 -2.80 -4.17
CA LEU A 34 -4.84 -1.42 -4.16
C LEU A 34 -3.69 -0.41 -4.13
N LEU A 35 -2.70 -0.63 -3.26
CA LEU A 35 -1.53 0.26 -3.19
C LEU A 35 -0.68 0.21 -4.46
N GLY A 36 -0.63 -0.93 -5.16
CA GLY A 36 0.05 -1.08 -6.45
C GLY A 36 -0.65 -0.35 -7.60
N ALA A 37 -1.97 -0.48 -7.69
CA ALA A 37 -2.76 0.15 -8.75
C ALA A 37 -2.87 1.68 -8.58
N HIS A 38 -2.83 2.18 -7.34
CA HIS A 38 -2.96 3.61 -7.06
C HIS A 38 -1.69 4.41 -7.36
N SER A 39 -1.83 5.46 -8.18
CA SER A 39 -0.74 6.39 -8.54
C SER A 39 0.55 5.69 -8.96
N ASP A 40 0.42 4.62 -9.75
CA ASP A 40 1.51 3.71 -10.12
C ASP A 40 2.33 3.33 -8.89
N GLY A 41 1.75 2.66 -7.88
CA GLY A 41 2.48 2.10 -6.74
C GLY A 41 3.16 3.11 -5.82
N TYR A 42 2.65 4.34 -5.72
CA TYR A 42 3.26 5.43 -4.92
C TYR A 42 3.59 4.98 -3.49
N TRP A 43 2.63 4.37 -2.80
CA TRP A 43 2.84 3.92 -1.42
C TRP A 43 3.78 2.74 -1.31
N LEU A 44 3.69 1.75 -2.19
CA LEU A 44 4.62 0.61 -2.16
C LEU A 44 6.07 1.08 -2.30
N ARG A 45 6.33 2.06 -3.18
CA ARG A 45 7.66 2.66 -3.35
C ARG A 45 8.10 3.46 -2.12
N ARG A 46 7.22 4.28 -1.53
CA ARG A 46 7.56 5.02 -0.29
C ARG A 46 7.82 4.08 0.89
N LEU A 47 6.98 3.07 1.10
CA LEU A 47 7.15 2.12 2.20
C LEU A 47 8.46 1.30 2.08
N THR A 48 8.97 1.13 0.86
CA THR A 48 10.23 0.45 0.58
C THR A 48 11.45 1.35 0.81
N SER A 49 11.39 2.61 0.40
CA SER A 49 12.60 3.45 0.23
C SER A 49 12.65 4.71 1.11
N ASP A 50 11.53 5.12 1.70
CA ASP A 50 11.42 6.37 2.46
C ASP A 50 11.94 6.20 3.90
N GLN A 51 13.16 6.69 4.14
CA GLN A 51 13.80 6.64 5.45
C GLN A 51 13.08 7.50 6.50
N GLU A 52 12.39 8.58 6.10
CA GLU A 52 11.64 9.41 7.04
C GLU A 52 10.45 8.63 7.59
N LEU A 53 9.74 7.88 6.74
CA LEU A 53 8.65 7.01 7.18
C LEU A 53 9.16 5.87 8.06
N ALA A 54 10.27 5.24 7.69
CA ALA A 54 10.88 4.18 8.50
C ALA A 54 11.29 4.69 9.89
N ALA A 55 11.81 5.92 9.98
CA ALA A 55 12.18 6.54 11.26
C ALA A 55 10.97 6.86 12.15
N LEU A 56 9.75 7.00 11.60
CA LEU A 56 8.54 7.21 12.39
C LEU A 56 8.04 5.94 13.10
N VAL A 57 8.52 4.76 12.67
CA VAL A 57 8.12 3.45 13.23
C VAL A 57 9.30 2.60 13.69
N ASP A 58 10.53 3.12 13.59
CA ASP A 58 11.80 2.48 13.98
C ASP A 58 12.22 1.22 13.16
N HIS A 59 11.57 0.95 12.02
CA HIS A 59 11.93 -0.14 11.10
C HIS A 59 11.42 0.08 9.67
N GLN A 60 11.88 -0.73 8.70
CA GLN A 60 11.37 -0.69 7.33
C GLN A 60 10.00 -1.38 7.23
N LEU A 61 9.07 -0.74 6.53
CA LEU A 61 7.70 -1.25 6.34
C LEU A 61 7.58 -2.27 5.21
N ILE A 62 8.58 -2.33 4.33
CA ILE A 62 8.80 -3.40 3.36
C ILE A 62 10.31 -3.64 3.36
N ASP A 63 10.74 -4.87 3.66
CA ASP A 63 12.13 -5.29 3.52
C ASP A 63 12.33 -5.98 2.16
N PRO A 64 12.87 -5.27 1.14
CA PRO A 64 13.09 -5.85 -0.19
C PRO A 64 14.23 -6.87 -0.22
N SER A 65 15.06 -6.94 0.84
CA SER A 65 16.17 -7.90 0.95
C SER A 65 15.76 -9.23 1.58
N GLY A 66 14.55 -9.28 2.14
CA GLY A 66 13.95 -10.48 2.70
C GLY A 66 13.69 -11.56 1.63
N ARG A 67 13.63 -12.82 2.07
CA ARG A 67 13.37 -13.97 1.18
C ARG A 67 11.96 -13.93 0.56
N CYS A 68 11.00 -13.30 1.24
CA CYS A 68 9.63 -13.05 0.78
C CYS A 68 9.25 -11.62 1.23
N PRO A 69 9.50 -10.59 0.41
CA PRO A 69 9.18 -9.21 0.78
C PRO A 69 7.66 -9.04 0.88
N THR A 70 7.18 -8.53 2.00
CA THR A 70 5.75 -8.28 2.25
C THR A 70 5.58 -6.95 2.97
N VAL A 71 4.38 -6.37 2.90
CA VAL A 71 4.04 -5.15 3.63
C VAL A 71 3.83 -5.48 5.11
N ASP A 72 4.57 -4.82 5.99
CA ASP A 72 4.32 -4.86 7.43
C ASP A 72 3.11 -4.00 7.78
N TRP A 73 1.94 -4.62 7.73
CA TRP A 73 0.67 -3.97 8.06
C TRP A 73 0.56 -3.54 9.53
N ASP A 74 1.25 -4.20 10.46
CA ASP A 74 1.29 -3.77 11.86
C ASP A 74 2.07 -2.45 11.97
N GLY A 75 3.26 -2.39 11.34
CA GLY A 75 4.03 -1.16 11.20
C GLY A 75 3.25 -0.04 10.51
N VAL A 76 2.50 -0.33 9.42
CA VAL A 76 1.63 0.66 8.76
C VAL A 76 0.54 1.16 9.74
N GLY A 77 -0.07 0.27 10.52
CA GLY A 77 -1.04 0.65 11.55
C GLY A 77 -0.44 1.56 12.64
N HIS A 78 0.83 1.37 12.98
CA HIS A 78 1.56 2.28 13.88
C HIS A 78 1.87 3.62 13.21
N LEU A 79 2.35 3.60 11.95
CA LEU A 79 2.64 4.80 11.16
C LEU A 79 1.43 5.73 11.10
N LEU A 80 0.23 5.19 10.82
CA LEU A 80 -1.00 5.97 10.70
C LEU A 80 -1.42 6.68 12.00
N LYS A 81 -0.90 6.24 13.15
CA LYS A 81 -1.12 6.88 14.47
C LYS A 81 -0.07 7.93 14.79
N THR A 82 1.04 7.98 14.05
CA THR A 82 2.16 8.89 14.31
C THR A 82 1.92 10.27 13.71
N PRO A 83 1.98 11.36 14.50
CA PRO A 83 1.76 12.70 13.97
C PRO A 83 2.72 13.05 12.82
N GLY A 84 2.18 13.55 11.71
CA GLY A 84 2.97 14.02 10.58
C GLY A 84 3.37 12.97 9.54
N TRP A 85 2.93 11.71 9.68
CA TRP A 85 3.19 10.65 8.69
C TRP A 85 2.73 11.02 7.26
N SER A 86 1.65 11.78 7.15
CA SER A 86 1.06 12.22 5.88
C SER A 86 1.66 13.54 5.35
N ARG A 87 2.84 13.93 5.83
CA ARG A 87 3.49 15.16 5.34
C ARG A 87 3.90 14.96 3.89
N GLY A 88 3.49 15.88 3.02
CA GLY A 88 3.84 15.86 1.59
C GLY A 88 3.01 14.89 0.75
N THR A 89 1.97 14.25 1.29
CA THR A 89 1.03 13.41 0.53
C THR A 89 -0.19 14.20 0.09
N SER A 90 -0.79 13.81 -1.04
CA SER A 90 -2.09 14.32 -1.45
C SER A 90 -3.20 13.79 -0.53
N ARG A 91 -4.40 14.39 -0.60
CA ARG A 91 -5.57 13.88 0.12
C ARG A 91 -5.95 12.47 -0.35
N SER A 92 -5.90 12.20 -1.65
CA SER A 92 -6.23 10.88 -2.20
C SER A 92 -5.21 9.83 -1.76
N GLN A 93 -3.91 10.12 -1.83
CA GLN A 93 -2.85 9.24 -1.34
C GLN A 93 -3.06 8.90 0.14
N THR A 94 -3.32 9.92 0.97
CA THR A 94 -3.58 9.71 2.41
C THR A 94 -4.79 8.78 2.61
N ALA A 95 -5.90 9.06 1.93
CA ALA A 95 -7.13 8.28 2.04
C ALA A 95 -6.96 6.83 1.56
N VAL A 96 -6.19 6.61 0.48
CA VAL A 96 -5.93 5.27 -0.06
C VAL A 96 -5.11 4.42 0.91
N LEU A 97 -4.08 4.97 1.56
CA LEU A 97 -3.31 4.21 2.57
C LEU A 97 -4.17 3.89 3.80
N GLU A 98 -4.92 4.88 4.30
CA GLU A 98 -5.85 4.68 5.41
C GLU A 98 -6.87 3.58 5.08
N PHE A 99 -7.46 3.62 3.87
CA PHE A 99 -8.41 2.62 3.42
C PHE A 99 -7.77 1.23 3.27
N ALA A 100 -6.60 1.12 2.64
CA ALA A 100 -5.87 -0.14 2.52
C ALA A 100 -5.58 -0.76 3.90
N ALA A 101 -5.09 0.05 4.85
CA ALA A 101 -4.87 -0.40 6.23
C ALA A 101 -6.18 -0.79 6.94
N SER A 102 -7.32 -0.19 6.57
CA SER A 102 -8.62 -0.55 7.11
C SER A 102 -9.09 -1.94 6.67
N LEU A 103 -8.79 -2.35 5.43
CA LEU A 103 -9.10 -3.69 4.94
C LEU A 103 -8.41 -4.77 5.81
N VAL A 104 -7.19 -4.47 6.28
CA VAL A 104 -6.40 -5.36 7.15
C VAL A 104 -6.70 -5.13 8.65
N SER A 105 -7.75 -4.36 8.99
CA SER A 105 -8.14 -4.06 10.38
C SER A 105 -7.07 -3.32 11.20
N ARG A 106 -6.24 -2.49 10.55
CA ARG A 106 -5.16 -1.73 11.20
C ARG A 106 -5.49 -0.25 11.42
N CYS A 107 -6.44 0.29 10.66
CA CYS A 107 -6.91 1.67 10.81
C CYS A 107 -8.41 1.77 10.51
N PRO A 108 -9.28 2.15 11.47
CA PRO A 108 -10.67 2.42 11.14
C PRO A 108 -10.79 3.71 10.32
N VAL A 109 -11.58 3.68 9.25
CA VAL A 109 -11.81 4.84 8.37
C VAL A 109 -13.27 5.25 8.32
N GLN A 110 -13.50 6.54 8.09
CA GLN A 110 -14.84 7.06 7.80
C GLN A 110 -15.03 7.12 6.28
N ILE A 111 -15.90 6.26 5.73
CA ILE A 111 -16.10 6.13 4.27
C ILE A 111 -16.42 7.46 3.60
N GLY A 112 -17.28 8.31 4.20
CA GLY A 112 -17.58 9.63 3.64
C GLY A 112 -16.37 10.55 3.51
N ARG A 113 -15.36 10.43 4.38
CA ARG A 113 -14.10 11.19 4.25
C ARG A 113 -13.23 10.65 3.13
N VAL A 114 -13.15 9.32 3.00
CA VAL A 114 -12.40 8.66 1.92
C VAL A 114 -13.02 8.99 0.57
N SER A 115 -14.34 8.88 0.41
CA SER A 115 -15.05 9.16 -0.85
C SER A 115 -14.92 10.62 -1.30
N HIS A 116 -14.77 11.57 -0.37
CA HIS A 116 -14.54 12.98 -0.72
C HIS A 116 -13.08 13.29 -1.08
N ALA A 117 -12.15 12.37 -0.80
CA ALA A 117 -10.73 12.57 -1.03
C ALA A 117 -10.24 11.95 -2.35
N VAL A 118 -11.05 11.10 -2.98
CA VAL A 118 -10.70 10.33 -4.18
C VAL A 118 -11.57 10.71 -5.37
N ASP A 119 -11.05 10.51 -6.58
CA ASP A 119 -11.83 10.63 -7.82
C ASP A 119 -12.60 9.34 -8.17
N ASP A 120 -13.36 9.37 -9.28
CA ASP A 120 -14.18 8.23 -9.71
C ASP A 120 -13.34 6.98 -10.01
N ALA A 121 -12.16 7.12 -10.61
CA ALA A 121 -11.30 5.99 -10.97
C ALA A 121 -10.68 5.38 -9.70
N GLU A 122 -10.17 6.22 -8.81
CA GLU A 122 -9.69 5.82 -7.49
C GLU A 122 -10.80 5.15 -6.66
N PHE A 123 -12.03 5.67 -6.71
CA PHE A 123 -13.17 5.06 -6.03
C PHE A 123 -13.48 3.65 -6.54
N GLN A 124 -13.41 3.41 -7.85
CA GLN A 124 -13.56 2.06 -8.42
C GLN A 124 -12.45 1.11 -7.94
N LEU A 125 -11.21 1.60 -7.77
CA LEU A 125 -10.14 0.81 -7.17
C LEU A 125 -10.44 0.42 -5.72
N LEU A 126 -10.96 1.36 -4.92
CA LEU A 126 -11.36 1.08 -3.53
C LEU A 126 -12.48 0.03 -3.45
N LEU A 127 -13.50 0.15 -4.32
CA LEU A 127 -14.60 -0.81 -4.39
C LEU A 127 -14.09 -2.20 -4.75
N ARG A 128 -13.27 -2.31 -5.81
CA ARG A 128 -12.66 -3.58 -6.22
C ARG A 128 -11.83 -4.20 -5.09
N ALA A 129 -11.01 -3.40 -4.40
CA ALA A 129 -10.22 -3.89 -3.27
C ALA A 129 -11.09 -4.38 -2.11
N MET A 130 -12.22 -3.72 -1.84
CA MET A 130 -13.17 -4.16 -0.82
C MET A 130 -13.87 -5.48 -1.21
N GLU A 131 -14.23 -5.65 -2.49
CA GLU A 131 -14.78 -6.90 -3.02
C GLU A 131 -13.76 -8.05 -2.90
N GLU A 132 -12.52 -7.83 -3.38
CA GLU A 132 -11.44 -8.82 -3.30
C GLU A 132 -11.11 -9.18 -1.84
N ALA A 133 -11.10 -8.21 -0.92
CA ALA A 133 -10.87 -8.46 0.51
C ALA A 133 -12.00 -9.31 1.15
N SER A 134 -13.22 -9.19 0.65
CA SER A 134 -14.41 -9.85 1.22
C SER A 134 -14.66 -11.24 0.63
N TYR A 135 -14.43 -11.40 -0.67
CA TYR A 135 -14.78 -12.61 -1.42
C TYR A 135 -13.57 -13.39 -1.92
N GLY A 136 -12.37 -12.81 -1.80
CA GLY A 136 -11.17 -13.28 -2.49
C GLY A 136 -11.14 -12.84 -3.95
N ASP A 137 -9.99 -13.04 -4.58
CA ASP A 137 -9.81 -12.76 -6.01
C ASP A 137 -10.65 -13.73 -6.86
N PRO A 138 -11.51 -13.25 -7.79
CA PRO A 138 -12.15 -14.13 -8.76
C PRO A 138 -11.07 -14.75 -9.66
N ARG A 139 -10.73 -16.01 -9.36
CA ARG A 139 -9.78 -16.82 -10.12
C ARG A 139 -10.23 -17.08 -11.56
#